data_AF-A0A4Y6KYY7-F1
#
_entry.id   AF-A0A4Y6KYY7-F1
#
_cell.length_a   1.000
_cell.length_b   1.000
_cell.length_c   1.000
_cell.angle_alpha   90.00
_cell.angle_beta   90.00
_cell.angle_gamma   90.00
#
_symmetry.space_group_name_H-M   'P 1'
#
loop_
_entity.id
_entity.type
_entity.pdbx_description
1 polymer ?
#
loop_
_entity_poly.entity_id
_entity_poly.type
_entity_poly.pdbx_seq_one_letter_code
_entity_poly.pdbx_strand_id
1 'polypeptide(L)'
;MHDKSYAAASEEEWVIWNGDHGLVTTATLGHVEVGPGGRHAWLEEPFDMVGPFSLDELETHGRIAFAACIVMSRQRWQDDQVALRRESLHLRRAAQQRMNEEFARFSGRQGRHDDTRRAVDERQHREVLGLPANGKLERRQVNAAFRRLAQKAHPDVGGSHEQFVRITKAREVLLETIS
;
A
#
# COMPACT_ATOMS: atom_id res chain seq x y z
N MET A 1 12.91 -40.66 -11.55
CA MET A 1 13.98 -39.80 -12.13
C MET A 1 13.45 -38.40 -12.29
N HIS A 2 13.54 -37.58 -11.23
CA HIS A 2 13.46 -36.13 -11.34
C HIS A 2 14.61 -35.60 -10.49
N ASP A 3 15.77 -35.54 -11.12
CA ASP A 3 16.95 -34.88 -10.59
C ASP A 3 16.68 -33.37 -10.73
N LYS A 4 16.04 -32.78 -9.71
CA LYS A 4 16.04 -31.33 -9.55
C LYS A 4 17.39 -30.97 -8.98
N SER A 5 18.33 -30.73 -9.86
CA SER A 5 19.62 -30.14 -9.54
C SER A 5 19.33 -28.74 -9.00
N TYR A 6 19.20 -28.61 -7.68
CA TYR A 6 19.24 -27.35 -6.97
C TYR A 6 20.66 -26.81 -7.15
N ALA A 7 20.92 -26.15 -8.28
CA ALA A 7 22.06 -25.27 -8.42
C ALA A 7 21.92 -24.26 -7.28
N ALA A 8 22.90 -24.27 -6.37
CA ALA A 8 22.92 -23.45 -5.18
C ALA A 8 22.50 -22.02 -5.51
N ALA A 9 21.25 -21.68 -5.19
CA ALA A 9 20.81 -20.30 -5.17
C ALA A 9 21.77 -19.60 -4.22
N SER A 10 22.49 -18.61 -4.73
CA SER A 10 23.43 -17.82 -3.96
C SER A 10 22.78 -17.41 -2.64
N GLU A 11 23.42 -17.67 -1.49
CA GLU A 11 23.03 -17.12 -0.18
C GLU A 11 23.10 -15.58 -0.13
N GLU A 12 23.41 -14.95 -1.26
CA GLU A 12 23.43 -13.52 -1.43
C GLU A 12 22.02 -12.94 -1.29
N GLU A 13 21.84 -12.17 -0.23
CA GLU A 13 20.62 -11.40 0.00
C GLU A 13 20.63 -10.09 -0.80
N TRP A 14 19.58 -9.92 -1.58
CA TRP A 14 19.28 -8.71 -2.33
C TRP A 14 18.31 -7.83 -1.54
N VAL A 15 18.50 -6.52 -1.60
CA VAL A 15 17.60 -5.54 -0.99
C VAL A 15 16.46 -5.26 -1.95
N ILE A 16 15.23 -5.37 -1.46
CA ILE A 16 14.02 -4.94 -2.15
C ILE A 16 13.58 -3.61 -1.54
N TRP A 17 13.50 -2.58 -2.37
CA TRP A 17 13.01 -1.26 -2.00
C TRP A 17 11.71 -0.94 -2.76
N ASN A 18 10.64 -0.64 -2.03
CA ASN A 18 9.40 -0.09 -2.59
C ASN A 18 9.25 1.35 -2.14
N GLY A 19 9.46 2.29 -3.07
CA GLY A 19 9.44 3.72 -2.79
C GLY A 19 8.06 4.26 -2.42
N ASP A 20 7.00 3.71 -3.00
CA ASP A 20 5.62 4.15 -2.78
C ASP A 20 5.18 3.87 -1.34
N HIS A 21 5.54 2.70 -0.80
CA HIS A 21 5.23 2.34 0.58
C HIS A 21 6.33 2.70 1.57
N GLY A 22 7.52 3.10 1.08
CA GLY A 22 8.70 3.31 1.92
C GLY A 22 9.15 2.01 2.62
N LEU A 23 8.90 0.86 1.99
CA LEU A 23 9.19 -0.46 2.52
C LEU A 23 10.56 -0.92 2.03
N VAL A 24 11.38 -1.41 2.95
CA VAL A 24 12.66 -2.07 2.66
C VAL A 24 12.64 -3.45 3.29
N THR A 25 13.04 -4.47 2.52
CA THR A 25 13.20 -5.84 2.99
C THR A 25 14.34 -6.50 2.22
N THR A 26 14.77 -7.69 2.64
CA THR A 26 15.75 -8.49 1.92
C THR A 26 15.13 -9.81 1.44
N ALA A 27 15.65 -10.33 0.35
CA ALA A 27 15.30 -11.64 -0.18
C ALA A 27 16.47 -12.26 -0.96
N THR A 28 16.47 -13.57 -1.02
CA THR A 28 17.37 -14.40 -1.84
C THR A 28 16.76 -14.61 -3.24
N LEU A 29 17.59 -15.05 -4.19
CA LEU A 29 17.11 -15.52 -5.48
C LEU A 29 16.46 -16.90 -5.31
N GLY A 30 15.27 -17.10 -5.88
CA GLY A 30 14.55 -18.37 -5.80
C GLY A 30 14.89 -19.29 -6.97
N HIS A 31 14.57 -18.86 -8.20
CA HIS A 31 14.90 -19.61 -9.41
C HIS A 31 15.49 -18.70 -10.49
N VAL A 32 16.36 -19.28 -11.31
CA VAL A 32 17.03 -18.60 -12.42
C VAL A 32 16.87 -19.43 -13.68
N GLU A 33 16.35 -18.81 -14.74
CA GLU A 33 16.22 -19.39 -16.06
C GLU A 33 17.26 -18.78 -17.00
N VAL A 34 17.91 -19.64 -17.80
CA VAL A 34 18.87 -19.22 -18.81
C VAL A 34 18.20 -19.32 -20.17
N GLY A 35 18.08 -18.20 -20.87
CA GLY A 35 17.48 -18.13 -22.20
C GLY A 35 18.34 -17.39 -23.21
N PRO A 36 17.86 -17.24 -24.47
CA PRO A 36 18.56 -16.51 -25.52
C PRO A 36 18.84 -15.04 -25.18
N GLY A 37 18.08 -14.47 -24.24
CA GLY A 37 18.22 -13.09 -23.74
C GLY A 37 19.04 -12.95 -22.46
N GLY A 38 19.75 -13.98 -22.02
CA GLY A 38 20.53 -13.97 -20.78
C GLY A 38 19.83 -14.65 -19.61
N ARG A 39 20.35 -14.41 -18.39
CA ARG A 39 19.84 -14.99 -17.15
C ARG A 39 18.69 -14.16 -16.61
N HIS A 40 17.55 -14.80 -16.42
CA HIS A 40 16.37 -14.21 -15.80
C HIS A 40 16.15 -14.83 -14.43
N ALA A 41 15.87 -14.01 -13.42
CA ALA A 41 15.71 -14.48 -12.05
C ALA A 41 14.37 -14.02 -11.45
N TRP A 42 13.95 -14.79 -10.45
CA TRP A 42 12.86 -14.48 -9.54
C TRP A 42 13.39 -14.55 -8.12
N LEU A 43 12.80 -13.79 -7.22
CA LEU A 43 13.12 -13.89 -5.79
C LEU A 43 12.53 -15.17 -5.17
N GLU A 44 13.01 -15.53 -4.00
CA GLU A 44 12.46 -16.63 -3.22
C GLU A 44 11.13 -16.22 -2.54
N GLU A 45 10.31 -17.20 -2.15
CA GLU A 45 9.11 -16.97 -1.35
C GLU A 45 9.43 -16.11 -0.11
N PRO A 46 8.57 -15.13 0.26
CA PRO A 46 7.24 -14.84 -0.27
C PRO A 46 7.23 -13.88 -1.47
N PHE A 47 8.37 -13.65 -2.12
CA PHE A 47 8.55 -12.67 -3.20
C PHE A 47 8.75 -13.32 -4.57
N ASP A 48 8.37 -14.58 -4.76
CA ASP A 48 8.45 -15.33 -6.02
C ASP A 48 7.68 -14.68 -7.18
N MET A 49 6.70 -13.82 -6.88
CA MET A 49 6.03 -12.93 -7.82
C MET A 49 6.90 -11.78 -8.37
N VAL A 50 8.07 -11.53 -7.78
CA VAL A 50 9.04 -10.51 -8.20
C VAL A 50 10.01 -11.15 -9.18
N GLY A 51 9.63 -11.10 -10.45
CA GLY A 51 10.36 -11.63 -11.60
C GLY A 51 9.41 -11.95 -12.76
N PRO A 52 9.92 -12.33 -13.94
CA PRO A 52 11.34 -12.38 -14.27
C PRO A 52 11.97 -11.00 -14.40
N PHE A 53 13.17 -10.82 -13.84
CA PHE A 53 14.04 -9.67 -14.10
C PHE A 53 15.42 -10.14 -14.58
N SER A 54 16.16 -9.29 -15.28
CA SER A 54 17.50 -9.63 -15.79
C SER A 54 18.50 -9.71 -14.63
N LEU A 55 19.01 -10.91 -14.37
CA LEU A 55 20.04 -11.14 -13.35
C LEU A 55 21.38 -10.55 -13.80
N ASP A 56 21.69 -10.64 -15.09
CA ASP A 56 22.92 -10.07 -15.65
C ASP A 56 22.98 -8.55 -15.47
N GLU A 57 21.85 -7.86 -15.67
CA GLU A 57 21.74 -6.42 -15.45
C GLU A 57 21.83 -6.06 -13.96
N LEU A 58 21.16 -6.83 -13.10
CA LEU A 58 21.20 -6.64 -11.64
C LEU A 58 22.62 -6.78 -11.10
N GLU A 59 23.35 -7.82 -11.49
CA GLU A 59 24.74 -8.03 -11.09
C GLU A 59 25.67 -6.93 -11.64
N THR A 60 25.46 -6.52 -12.90
CA THR A 60 26.30 -5.50 -13.56
C THR A 60 26.14 -4.11 -12.94
N HIS A 61 24.90 -3.69 -12.66
CA HIS A 61 24.60 -2.34 -12.17
C HIS A 61 24.44 -2.28 -10.65
N GLY A 62 24.37 -3.43 -9.98
CA GLY A 62 24.02 -3.56 -8.58
C GLY A 62 22.57 -3.17 -8.27
N ARG A 63 21.73 -2.94 -9.29
CA ARG A 63 20.29 -2.67 -9.16
C ARG A 63 19.52 -2.93 -10.43
N ILE A 64 18.23 -3.23 -10.28
CA ILE A 64 17.26 -3.32 -11.36
C ILE A 64 15.90 -2.83 -10.87
N ALA A 65 15.18 -2.09 -11.71
CA ALA A 65 13.80 -1.73 -11.45
C ALA A 65 12.86 -2.85 -11.92
N PHE A 66 11.90 -3.24 -11.09
CA PHE A 66 10.88 -4.21 -11.43
C PHE A 66 9.53 -3.80 -10.80
N ALA A 67 8.54 -3.53 -11.65
CA ALA A 67 7.26 -2.96 -11.24
C ALA A 67 7.45 -1.73 -10.32
N ALA A 68 6.80 -1.70 -9.15
CA ALA A 68 6.94 -0.61 -8.17
C ALA A 68 8.17 -0.75 -7.25
N CYS A 69 9.00 -1.78 -7.46
CA CYS A 69 10.14 -2.10 -6.62
C CYS A 69 11.46 -1.88 -7.35
N ILE A 70 12.51 -1.65 -6.58
CA ILE A 70 13.90 -1.71 -7.04
C ILE A 70 14.58 -2.83 -6.25
N VAL A 71 15.16 -3.79 -6.97
CA VAL A 71 16.00 -4.83 -6.38
C VAL A 71 17.44 -4.36 -6.50
N MET A 72 18.23 -4.46 -5.44
CA MET A 72 19.59 -3.92 -5.39
C MET A 72 20.52 -4.79 -4.56
N SER A 73 21.82 -4.73 -4.87
CA SER A 73 22.84 -5.27 -3.98
C SER A 73 22.87 -4.46 -2.68
N ARG A 74 23.34 -5.08 -1.60
CA ARG A 74 23.50 -4.38 -0.31
C ARG A 74 24.40 -3.15 -0.43
N GLN A 75 25.47 -3.23 -1.22
CA GLN A 75 26.36 -2.09 -1.46
C GLN A 75 25.61 -0.94 -2.13
N ARG A 76 24.85 -1.24 -3.19
CA ARG A 76 24.08 -0.22 -3.91
C ARG A 76 23.02 0.43 -3.04
N TRP A 77 22.36 -0.36 -2.18
CA TRP A 77 21.45 0.19 -1.17
C TRP A 77 22.17 1.14 -0.21
N GLN A 78 23.35 0.79 0.31
CA GLN A 78 24.09 1.66 1.22
C GLN A 78 24.39 3.02 0.58
N ASP A 79 24.76 3.01 -0.70
CA ASP A 79 25.09 4.22 -1.47
C ASP A 79 23.83 5.08 -1.75
N ASP A 80 22.71 4.45 -2.12
CA ASP A 80 21.52 5.14 -2.63
C ASP A 80 20.44 5.44 -1.55
N GLN A 81 20.46 4.76 -0.38
CA GLN A 81 19.35 4.77 0.60
C GLN A 81 18.88 6.15 1.03
N VAL A 82 19.79 7.12 1.17
CA VAL A 82 19.46 8.47 1.63
C VAL A 82 18.63 9.21 0.58
N ALA A 83 19.04 9.11 -0.69
CA ALA A 83 18.32 9.73 -1.80
C ALA A 83 16.96 9.08 -1.99
N LEU A 84 16.91 7.74 -2.02
CA LEU A 84 15.68 6.96 -2.19
C LEU A 84 14.65 7.24 -1.10
N ARG A 85 15.09 7.34 0.17
CA ARG A 85 14.18 7.66 1.29
C ARG A 85 13.63 9.08 1.21
N ARG A 86 14.42 10.05 0.76
CA ARG A 86 13.96 11.44 0.56
C ARG A 86 12.90 11.51 -0.53
N GLU A 87 13.15 10.84 -1.66
CA GLU A 87 12.20 10.76 -2.77
C GLU A 87 10.89 10.10 -2.35
N SER A 88 10.95 8.94 -1.69
CA SER A 88 9.77 8.25 -1.14
C SER A 88 8.97 9.15 -0.18
N LEU A 89 9.63 9.91 0.67
CA LEU A 89 8.95 10.84 1.57
C LEU A 89 8.23 11.95 0.80
N HIS A 90 8.82 12.46 -0.27
CA HIS A 90 8.19 13.49 -1.12
C HIS A 90 6.96 12.92 -1.84
N LEU A 91 7.08 11.73 -2.43
CA LEU A 91 5.98 11.04 -3.11
C LEU A 91 4.80 10.78 -2.16
N ARG A 92 5.08 10.22 -0.97
CA ARG A 92 4.05 9.95 0.04
C ARG A 92 3.41 11.22 0.58
N ARG A 93 4.16 12.30 0.76
CA ARG A 93 3.59 13.62 1.15
C ARG A 93 2.68 14.17 0.07
N ALA A 94 3.09 14.12 -1.19
CA ALA A 94 2.26 14.59 -2.30
C ALA A 94 0.98 13.75 -2.45
N ALA A 95 1.07 12.42 -2.27
CA ALA A 95 -0.09 11.54 -2.23
C ALA A 95 -1.04 11.89 -1.08
N GLN A 96 -0.50 12.09 0.13
CA GLN A 96 -1.29 12.51 1.30
C GLN A 96 -1.97 13.87 1.08
N GLN A 97 -1.28 14.83 0.46
CA GLN A 97 -1.86 16.13 0.13
C GLN A 97 -3.02 16.01 -0.86
N ARG A 98 -2.86 15.23 -1.94
CA ARG A 98 -3.96 14.96 -2.88
C ARG A 98 -5.16 14.33 -2.17
N MET A 99 -4.92 13.37 -1.28
CA MET A 99 -5.99 12.75 -0.49
C MET A 99 -6.69 13.76 0.41
N ASN A 100 -5.94 14.61 1.11
CA ASN A 100 -6.51 15.64 1.99
C ASN A 100 -7.32 16.67 1.20
N GLU A 101 -6.85 17.10 0.03
CA GLU A 101 -7.55 18.03 -0.84
C GLU A 101 -8.85 17.44 -1.38
N GLU A 102 -8.82 16.19 -1.83
CA GLU A 102 -10.00 15.50 -2.32
C GLU A 102 -11.03 15.31 -1.20
N PHE A 103 -10.57 14.89 -0.02
CA PHE A 103 -11.43 14.82 1.16
C PHE A 103 -12.10 16.16 1.47
N ALA A 104 -11.34 17.26 1.47
CA ALA A 104 -11.85 18.60 1.69
C ALA A 104 -12.91 19.03 0.65
N ARG A 105 -12.74 18.64 -0.62
CA ARG A 105 -13.73 18.90 -1.69
C ARG A 105 -15.05 18.14 -1.45
N PHE A 106 -14.97 16.90 -0.98
CA PHE A 106 -16.14 16.07 -0.70
C PHE A 106 -16.85 16.41 0.63
N SER A 107 -16.13 16.93 1.62
CA SER A 107 -16.70 17.37 2.90
C SER A 107 -17.28 18.79 2.81
N GLY A 108 -16.65 19.72 2.09
CA GLY A 108 -17.08 21.13 2.00
C GLY A 108 -18.40 21.39 1.26
N ARG A 109 -18.92 20.44 0.47
CA ARG A 109 -20.17 20.62 -0.30
C ARG A 109 -21.47 20.45 0.50
N GLN A 110 -21.41 20.02 1.75
CA GLN A 110 -22.60 19.70 2.56
C GLN A 110 -22.82 20.63 3.76
N GLY A 111 -22.15 21.79 3.79
CA GLY A 111 -22.30 22.76 4.87
C GLY A 111 -23.54 23.62 4.74
N ARG A 112 -24.68 23.16 5.31
CA ARG A 112 -25.78 23.93 5.95
C ARG A 112 -27.12 23.17 5.82
N HIS A 113 -27.49 22.22 6.70
CA HIS A 113 -28.89 21.76 6.74
C HIS A 113 -29.39 21.13 8.06
N ASP A 114 -30.54 21.69 8.47
CA ASP A 114 -31.72 21.23 9.24
C ASP A 114 -31.78 19.82 9.88
N ASP A 115 -32.42 19.77 11.06
CA ASP A 115 -32.38 18.69 12.07
C ASP A 115 -33.01 17.36 11.61
N THR A 116 -33.96 17.41 10.68
CA THR A 116 -34.62 16.21 10.11
C THR A 116 -33.76 15.46 9.09
N ARG A 117 -32.83 16.14 8.40
CA ARG A 117 -31.86 15.49 7.50
C ARG A 117 -30.76 14.79 8.28
N ARG A 118 -30.44 15.28 9.48
CA ARG A 118 -29.37 14.74 10.34
C ARG A 118 -29.61 13.28 10.76
N ALA A 119 -30.86 12.91 11.05
CA ALA A 119 -31.22 11.52 11.39
C ALA A 119 -31.14 10.56 10.20
N VAL A 120 -31.45 11.04 8.98
CA VAL A 120 -31.31 10.27 7.74
C VAL A 120 -29.83 10.11 7.37
N ASP A 121 -29.04 11.17 7.53
CA ASP A 121 -27.59 11.16 7.30
C ASP A 121 -26.85 10.23 8.27
N GLU A 122 -27.24 10.20 9.56
CA GLU A 122 -26.63 9.30 10.55
C GLU A 122 -26.78 7.83 10.15
N ARG A 123 -27.98 7.43 9.69
CA ARG A 123 -28.23 6.05 9.25
C ARG A 123 -27.39 5.69 8.04
N GLN A 124 -27.28 6.59 7.05
CA GLN A 124 -26.44 6.37 5.87
C GLN A 124 -24.96 6.23 6.25
N HIS A 125 -24.46 7.04 7.19
CA HIS A 125 -23.08 6.93 7.67
C HIS A 125 -22.82 5.64 8.47
N ARG A 126 -23.80 5.17 9.25
CA ARG A 126 -23.74 3.85 9.91
C ARG A 126 -23.64 2.72 8.88
N GLU A 127 -24.45 2.77 7.82
CA GLU A 127 -24.43 1.78 6.74
C GLU A 127 -23.08 1.76 5.99
N VAL A 128 -22.50 2.94 5.70
CA VAL A 128 -21.16 3.04 5.08
C VAL A 128 -20.07 2.39 5.93
N LEU A 129 -20.17 2.46 7.27
CA LEU A 129 -19.24 1.78 8.18
C LEU A 129 -19.63 0.32 8.51
N GLY A 130 -20.75 -0.18 7.99
CA GLY A 130 -21.28 -1.50 8.33
C GLY A 130 -21.64 -1.62 9.82
N LEU A 131 -22.13 -0.53 10.41
CA LEU A 131 -22.58 -0.44 11.80
C LEU A 131 -24.11 -0.64 11.88
N PRO A 132 -24.66 -1.04 13.05
CA PRO A 132 -26.11 -1.16 13.23
C PRO A 132 -26.83 0.16 12.94
N ALA A 133 -27.88 0.09 12.09
CA ALA A 133 -28.65 1.25 11.66
C ALA A 133 -29.31 2.01 12.82
N ASN A 134 -29.67 1.30 13.89
CA ASN A 134 -30.34 1.83 15.08
C ASN A 134 -29.59 1.41 16.35
N GLY A 135 -29.86 2.11 17.45
CA GLY A 135 -29.31 1.80 18.76
C GLY A 135 -28.14 2.69 19.18
N LYS A 136 -27.74 2.59 20.44
CA LYS A 136 -26.66 3.38 21.03
C LYS A 136 -25.34 3.03 20.34
N LEU A 137 -24.69 4.04 19.78
CA LEU A 137 -23.44 3.89 19.07
C LEU A 137 -22.29 4.43 19.92
N GLU A 138 -21.24 3.64 20.10
CA GLU A 138 -20.06 4.05 20.86
C GLU A 138 -18.91 4.48 19.95
N ARG A 139 -18.15 5.48 20.40
CA ARG A 139 -16.92 5.95 19.73
C ARG A 139 -15.92 4.83 19.45
N ARG A 140 -15.84 3.81 20.31
CA ARG A 140 -14.97 2.63 20.08
C ARG A 140 -15.42 1.80 18.88
N GLN A 141 -16.73 1.62 18.71
CA GLN A 141 -17.31 0.85 17.60
C GLN A 141 -17.09 1.56 16.26
N VAL A 142 -17.30 2.88 16.21
CA VAL A 142 -17.04 3.71 15.02
C VAL A 142 -15.58 3.61 14.59
N ASN A 143 -14.64 3.77 15.52
CA ASN A 143 -13.21 3.69 15.21
C ASN A 143 -12.74 2.26 14.83
N ALA A 144 -13.35 1.21 15.38
CA ALA A 144 -13.06 -0.17 15.01
C ALA A 144 -13.54 -0.48 13.58
N ALA A 145 -14.78 -0.11 13.26
CA ALA A 145 -15.35 -0.28 11.93
C ALA A 145 -14.58 0.52 10.87
N PHE A 146 -14.24 1.77 11.16
CA PHE A 146 -13.39 2.60 10.30
C PHE A 146 -12.05 1.94 10.02
N ARG A 147 -11.28 1.50 11.04
CA ARG A 147 -9.97 0.88 10.82
C ARG A 147 -10.04 -0.33 9.90
N ARG A 148 -11.03 -1.20 10.11
CA ARG A 148 -11.24 -2.40 9.28
C ARG A 148 -11.54 -2.06 7.82
N LEU A 149 -12.33 -1.03 7.57
CA LEU A 149 -12.74 -0.64 6.22
C LEU A 149 -11.68 0.23 5.52
N ALA A 150 -11.04 1.12 6.26
CA ALA A 150 -9.93 1.95 5.79
C ALA A 150 -8.76 1.10 5.30
N GLN A 151 -8.41 0.02 6.02
CA GLN A 151 -7.37 -0.93 5.58
C GLN A 151 -7.70 -1.62 4.26
N LYS A 152 -8.97 -1.85 3.94
CA LYS A 152 -9.41 -2.53 2.69
C LYS A 152 -9.65 -1.57 1.54
N ALA A 153 -10.14 -0.37 1.85
CA ALA A 153 -10.44 0.67 0.87
C ALA A 153 -9.22 1.55 0.57
N HIS A 154 -8.10 1.36 1.28
CA HIS A 154 -6.91 2.18 1.06
C HIS A 154 -6.42 2.04 -0.40
N PRO A 155 -6.29 3.16 -1.15
CA PRO A 155 -5.79 3.13 -2.53
C PRO A 155 -4.45 2.42 -2.66
N ASP A 156 -3.58 2.62 -1.66
CA ASP A 156 -2.26 2.00 -1.58
C ASP A 156 -2.27 0.46 -1.47
N VAL A 157 -3.39 -0.19 -1.16
CA VAL A 157 -3.50 -1.67 -1.21
C VAL A 157 -4.42 -2.16 -2.34
N GLY A 158 -4.68 -1.30 -3.32
CA GLY A 158 -5.61 -1.58 -4.43
C GLY A 158 -7.08 -1.26 -4.13
N GLY A 159 -7.37 -0.53 -3.05
CA GLY A 159 -8.72 -0.08 -2.69
C GLY A 159 -9.20 1.12 -3.50
N SER A 160 -10.51 1.38 -3.47
CA SER A 160 -11.09 2.53 -4.18
C SER A 160 -10.93 3.83 -3.37
N HIS A 161 -10.35 4.86 -4.01
CA HIS A 161 -10.22 6.20 -3.43
C HIS A 161 -11.58 6.77 -3.00
N GLU A 162 -12.60 6.69 -3.85
CA GLU A 162 -13.96 7.14 -3.53
C GLU A 162 -14.55 6.38 -2.32
N GLN A 163 -14.20 5.11 -2.17
CA GLN A 163 -14.65 4.31 -1.03
C GLN A 163 -13.95 4.75 0.27
N PHE A 164 -12.64 5.01 0.22
CA PHE A 164 -11.88 5.51 1.37
C PHE A 164 -12.39 6.86 1.86
N VAL A 165 -12.66 7.79 0.94
CA VAL A 165 -13.26 9.12 1.25
C VAL A 165 -14.63 8.96 1.91
N ARG A 166 -15.50 8.09 1.36
CA ARG A 166 -16.83 7.82 1.95
C ARG A 166 -16.75 7.28 3.37
N ILE A 167 -15.87 6.31 3.61
CA ILE A 167 -15.66 5.70 4.93
C ILE A 167 -15.11 6.72 5.95
N THR A 168 -14.19 7.58 5.52
CA THR A 168 -13.59 8.61 6.37
C THR A 168 -14.62 9.65 6.78
N LYS A 169 -15.43 10.12 5.82
CA LYS A 169 -16.52 11.07 6.08
C LYS A 169 -17.57 10.50 7.03
N ALA A 170 -17.97 9.24 6.83
CA ALA A 170 -18.93 8.57 7.70
C ALA A 170 -18.44 8.49 9.16
N ARG A 171 -17.13 8.26 9.37
CA ARG A 171 -16.54 8.30 10.70
C ARG A 171 -16.65 9.68 11.35
N GLU A 172 -16.29 10.75 10.64
CA GLU A 172 -16.29 12.10 11.21
C GLU A 172 -17.69 12.51 11.66
N VAL A 173 -18.70 12.36 10.80
CA VAL A 173 -20.09 12.72 11.12
C VAL A 173 -20.60 11.92 12.32
N LEU A 174 -20.31 10.61 12.39
CA LEU A 174 -20.74 9.79 13.53
C LEU A 174 -20.03 10.16 14.83
N LEU A 175 -18.76 10.59 14.77
CA LEU A 175 -18.05 11.05 15.97
C LEU A 175 -18.55 12.40 16.46
N GLU A 176 -19.00 13.28 15.56
CA GLU A 176 -19.66 14.55 15.92
C GLU A 176 -21.02 14.32 16.58
N THR A 177 -21.79 13.32 16.14
CA THR A 177 -23.11 13.00 16.70
C THR A 177 -23.05 12.31 18.08
N ILE A 178 -21.96 11.58 18.37
CA ILE A 178 -21.76 10.88 19.67
C ILE A 178 -21.15 11.81 20.73
N SER A 179 -20.59 12.97 20.34
CA SER A 179 -19.92 13.92 21.24
C SER A 179 -20.90 14.74 22.07
#